data_AF-A0A1J3HTG3-F1
#
_entry.id   AF-A0A1J3HTG3-F1
#
_cell.length_a   1.000
_cell.length_b   1.000
_cell.length_c   1.000
_cell.angle_alpha   90.00
_cell.angle_beta   90.00
_cell.angle_gamma   90.00
#
_symmetry.space_group_name_H-M   'P 1'
#
loop_
_entity.id
_entity.type
_entity.pdbx_description
1 polymer ?
#
loop_
_entity_poly.entity_id
_entity_poly.type
_entity_poly.pdbx_seq_one_letter_code
_entity_poly.pdbx_strand_id
1 'polypeptide(L)'
;MSDIEAGLGLKRKHLIAMSLLVGNDYDSGGVLGIGVEKALRLVRVFSEDEILDRLQDIGKGLKPAVSGGIKSGDDGEESHSEMKKRSPHCSRCGHPGNKRNHFKSSCEHCSCDSGCIK
;
A
#
# COMPACT_ATOMS: atom_id res chain seq x y z
N MET A 1 -14.92 -14.14 19.20
CA MET A 1 -14.82 -14.22 17.73
C MET A 1 -15.91 -13.39 17.07
N SER A 2 -17.17 -13.50 17.49
CA SER A 2 -18.29 -12.74 16.94
C SER A 2 -18.07 -11.22 16.93
N ASP A 3 -17.48 -10.63 17.97
CA ASP A 3 -17.20 -9.19 18.01
C ASP A 3 -16.16 -8.74 16.98
N ILE A 4 -15.17 -9.59 16.69
CA ILE A 4 -14.13 -9.33 15.70
C ILE A 4 -14.72 -9.41 14.29
N GLU A 5 -15.56 -10.41 14.05
CA GLU A 5 -16.27 -10.55 12.77
C GLU A 5 -17.23 -9.37 12.55
N ALA A 6 -17.99 -8.98 13.57
CA ALA A 6 -18.92 -7.86 13.50
C ALA A 6 -18.20 -6.50 13.36
N GLY A 7 -17.11 -6.29 14.08
CA GLY A 7 -16.39 -5.01 14.10
C GLY A 7 -15.40 -4.82 12.96
N LEU A 8 -14.71 -5.89 12.54
CA LEU A 8 -13.61 -5.82 11.57
C LEU A 8 -13.90 -6.54 10.25
N GLY A 9 -14.94 -7.38 10.20
CA GLY A 9 -15.24 -8.24 9.04
C GLY A 9 -14.24 -9.39 8.87
N LEU A 10 -13.44 -9.71 9.89
CA LEU A 10 -12.36 -10.68 9.79
C LEU A 10 -12.75 -12.01 10.43
N LYS A 11 -12.74 -13.06 9.63
CA LYS A 11 -12.93 -14.45 10.05
C LYS A 11 -11.61 -15.13 10.41
N ARG A 12 -11.66 -16.38 10.85
CA ARG A 12 -10.49 -17.11 11.39
C ARG A 12 -9.30 -17.14 10.43
N LYS A 13 -9.48 -17.52 9.16
CA LYS A 13 -8.32 -17.61 8.23
C LYS A 13 -7.71 -16.23 7.93
N HIS A 14 -8.47 -15.14 8.03
CA HIS A 14 -7.92 -13.79 7.93
C HIS A 14 -6.99 -13.45 9.10
N LEU A 15 -7.36 -13.83 10.32
CA LEU A 15 -6.53 -13.58 11.49
C LEU A 15 -5.24 -14.41 11.47
N ILE A 16 -5.32 -15.65 10.97
CA ILE A 16 -4.13 -16.49 10.72
C ILE A 16 -3.24 -15.85 9.65
N ALA A 17 -3.82 -15.37 8.55
CA ALA A 17 -3.06 -14.64 7.52
C ALA A 17 -2.39 -13.39 8.10
N MET A 18 -3.06 -12.64 8.97
CA MET A 18 -2.47 -11.49 9.65
C MET A 18 -1.28 -11.87 10.54
N SER A 19 -1.35 -12.97 11.29
CA SER A 19 -0.25 -13.41 12.15
C SER A 19 0.96 -13.95 11.37
N LEU A 20 0.73 -14.50 10.18
CA LEU A 20 1.81 -14.87 9.25
C LEU A 20 2.50 -13.63 8.65
N LEU A 21 1.74 -12.57 8.38
CA LEU A 21 2.27 -11.35 7.78
C LEU A 21 2.99 -10.44 8.78
N VAL A 22 2.44 -10.28 9.99
CA VAL A 22 2.94 -9.34 11.00
C VAL A 22 3.96 -10.00 11.93
N GLY A 23 3.87 -11.31 12.10
CA GLY A 23 4.70 -12.09 13.03
C GLY A 23 3.87 -12.74 14.13
N ASN A 24 4.39 -13.85 14.66
CA ASN A 24 3.80 -14.68 15.71
C ASN A 24 4.91 -15.39 16.51
N ASP A 25 4.54 -16.22 17.48
CA ASP A 25 5.50 -16.89 18.38
C ASP A 25 6.49 -17.84 17.66
N TYR A 26 6.14 -18.34 16.46
CA TYR A 26 7.02 -19.16 15.63
C TYR A 26 7.91 -18.34 14.69
N ASP A 27 7.48 -17.13 14.34
CA ASP A 27 8.21 -16.19 13.49
C ASP A 27 7.94 -14.75 13.95
N SER A 28 8.80 -14.25 14.83
CA SER A 28 8.66 -12.92 15.41
C SER A 28 8.93 -11.78 14.42
N GLY A 29 9.56 -12.07 13.27
CA GLY A 29 9.92 -11.07 12.26
C GLY A 29 8.80 -10.81 11.26
N GLY A 30 7.97 -11.81 10.98
CA GLY A 30 6.94 -11.75 9.95
C GLY A 30 7.52 -11.30 8.61
N VAL A 31 6.71 -10.60 7.81
CA VAL A 31 7.15 -10.05 6.53
C VAL A 31 7.68 -8.63 6.70
N LEU A 32 8.95 -8.42 6.33
CA LEU A 32 9.61 -7.12 6.43
C LEU A 32 8.78 -6.00 5.78
N GLY A 33 8.50 -4.95 6.57
CA GLY A 33 7.77 -3.78 6.11
C GLY A 33 6.24 -3.92 6.09
N ILE A 34 5.70 -5.04 6.62
CA ILE A 34 4.26 -5.27 6.80
C ILE A 34 3.92 -5.24 8.30
N GLY A 35 3.38 -4.12 8.76
CA GLY A 35 2.74 -4.01 10.08
C GLY A 35 1.23 -4.31 10.02
N VAL A 36 0.57 -4.24 11.17
CA VAL A 36 -0.87 -4.53 11.35
C VAL A 36 -1.76 -3.83 10.31
N GLU A 37 -1.53 -2.53 10.06
CA GLU A 37 -2.34 -1.76 9.13
C GLU A 37 -2.23 -2.26 7.68
N LYS A 38 -1.01 -2.56 7.22
CA LYS A 38 -0.77 -3.09 5.88
C LYS A 38 -1.29 -4.51 5.74
N ALA A 39 -1.09 -5.34 6.77
CA ALA A 39 -1.66 -6.69 6.82
C ALA A 39 -3.19 -6.63 6.73
N LEU A 40 -3.84 -5.78 7.52
CA LEU A 40 -5.29 -5.59 7.50
C LEU A 40 -5.80 -5.21 6.11
N ARG A 41 -5.12 -4.27 5.44
CA ARG A 41 -5.49 -3.85 4.08
C ARG A 41 -5.35 -5.00 3.08
N LEU A 42 -4.33 -5.84 3.22
CA LEU A 42 -4.09 -6.97 2.32
C LEU A 42 -5.09 -8.10 2.56
N VAL A 43 -5.31 -8.51 3.82
CA VAL A 43 -6.20 -9.65 4.13
C VAL A 43 -7.65 -9.37 3.73
N ARG A 44 -8.09 -8.10 3.78
CA ARG A 44 -9.45 -7.71 3.36
C ARG A 44 -9.72 -7.82 1.86
N VAL A 45 -8.67 -7.95 1.03
CA VAL A 45 -8.83 -8.11 -0.43
C VAL A 45 -9.30 -9.52 -0.78
N PHE A 46 -9.02 -10.49 0.09
CA PHE A 46 -9.29 -11.90 -0.17
C PHE A 46 -10.47 -12.39 0.66
N SER A 47 -11.21 -13.36 0.14
CA SER A 47 -12.18 -14.10 0.94
C SER A 47 -11.49 -14.99 1.97
N GLU A 48 -12.23 -15.42 3.00
CA GLU A 48 -11.70 -16.34 4.01
C GLU A 48 -11.13 -17.60 3.34
N ASP A 49 -11.80 -18.12 2.33
CA ASP A 49 -11.49 -19.41 1.76
C ASP A 49 -10.26 -19.43 0.87
N GLU A 50 -9.92 -18.31 0.23
CA GLU A 50 -8.77 -18.23 -0.67
C GLU A 50 -7.51 -17.65 -0.04
N ILE A 51 -7.61 -16.91 1.07
CA ILE A 51 -6.51 -16.06 1.55
C ILE A 51 -5.20 -16.81 1.81
N LEU A 52 -5.27 -18.01 2.37
CA LEU A 52 -4.08 -18.80 2.69
C LEU A 52 -3.45 -19.39 1.43
N ASP A 53 -4.27 -19.81 0.46
CA ASP A 53 -3.79 -20.30 -0.84
C ASP A 53 -3.09 -19.18 -1.60
N ARG A 54 -3.67 -17.97 -1.59
CA ARG A 54 -3.06 -16.77 -2.20
C ARG A 54 -1.73 -16.40 -1.55
N LEU A 55 -1.64 -16.45 -0.22
CA LEU A 55 -0.37 -16.22 0.48
C LEU A 55 0.66 -17.30 0.14
N GLN A 56 0.23 -18.55 0.00
CA GLN A 56 1.12 -19.65 -0.40
C GLN A 56 1.64 -19.46 -1.82
N ASP A 57 0.79 -19.05 -2.76
CA ASP A 57 1.18 -18.74 -4.14
C ASP A 57 2.23 -17.63 -4.18
N ILE A 58 1.99 -16.55 -3.42
CA ILE A 58 2.95 -15.43 -3.29
C ILE A 58 4.28 -15.93 -2.71
N GLY A 59 4.23 -16.77 -1.67
CA GLY A 59 5.43 -17.36 -1.06
C GLY A 59 6.23 -18.28 -2.00
N LYS A 60 5.57 -18.90 -2.98
CA LYS A 60 6.19 -19.69 -4.05
C LYS A 60 6.71 -18.84 -5.22
N GLY A 61 6.50 -17.52 -5.18
CA GLY A 61 6.85 -16.60 -6.27
C GLY A 61 5.89 -16.65 -7.46
N LEU A 62 4.71 -17.28 -7.31
CA LEU A 62 3.66 -17.23 -8.33
C LEU A 62 3.03 -15.84 -8.30
N LYS A 63 2.98 -15.19 -9.47
CA LYS A 63 2.33 -13.88 -9.59
C LYS A 63 0.82 -14.09 -9.40
N PRO A 64 0.16 -13.39 -8.47
CA PRO A 64 -1.29 -13.43 -8.38
C PRO A 64 -1.88 -12.97 -9.71
N ALA A 65 -2.77 -13.77 -10.29
CA ALA A 65 -3.65 -13.30 -11.35
C ALA A 65 -4.64 -12.31 -10.70
N VAL A 66 -4.24 -11.04 -10.58
CA VAL A 66 -5.09 -9.99 -10.00
C VAL A 66 -6.21 -9.68 -10.99
N SER A 67 -7.29 -10.45 -10.96
CA SER A 67 -8.57 -10.09 -11.60
C SER A 67 -9.40 -9.30 -10.57
N GLY A 68 -9.08 -8.02 -10.37
CA GLY A 68 -9.75 -7.24 -9.33
C GLY A 68 -9.10 -5.92 -8.94
N GLY A 69 -8.97 -5.01 -9.92
CA GLY A 69 -8.81 -3.56 -9.81
C GLY A 69 -8.32 -2.92 -8.50
N ILE A 70 -7.03 -2.58 -8.45
CA ILE A 70 -6.67 -1.20 -8.11
C ILE A 70 -6.79 -0.43 -9.42
N LYS A 71 -7.89 0.30 -9.62
CA LYS A 71 -7.99 1.26 -10.74
C LYS A 71 -6.95 2.35 -10.53
N SER A 72 -5.76 2.14 -11.07
CA SER A 72 -4.92 3.23 -11.56
C SER A 72 -5.14 3.22 -13.06
N GLY A 73 -6.00 4.10 -13.56
CA GLY A 73 -6.17 4.27 -15.00
C GLY A 73 -4.84 4.71 -15.61
N ASP A 74 -4.34 3.93 -16.56
CA ASP A 74 -4.04 4.35 -17.94
C ASP A 74 -3.41 3.15 -18.67
N ASP A 75 -3.80 2.98 -19.92
CA ASP A 75 -3.61 1.81 -20.77
C ASP A 75 -2.13 1.51 -21.12
N GLY A 76 -1.82 0.24 -21.39
CA GLY A 76 -0.68 -0.15 -22.22
C GLY A 76 0.41 -0.99 -21.56
N GLU A 77 0.43 -2.27 -21.95
CA GLU A 77 1.55 -3.21 -22.10
C GLU A 77 2.73 -3.25 -21.10
N GLU A 78 2.79 -4.40 -20.44
CA GLU A 78 3.94 -5.28 -20.19
C GLU A 78 5.36 -4.67 -20.08
N SER A 79 5.99 -4.99 -18.93
CA SER A 79 7.42 -5.23 -18.73
C SER A 79 8.19 -4.21 -17.87
N HIS A 80 8.96 -4.79 -16.94
CA HIS A 80 9.89 -4.20 -15.98
C HIS A 80 9.32 -3.40 -14.80
N SER A 81 9.64 -3.89 -13.60
CA SER A 81 9.56 -3.21 -12.32
C SER A 81 10.51 -2.02 -12.28
N GLU A 82 10.19 -0.96 -13.03
CA GLU A 82 10.67 0.36 -12.68
C GLU A 82 9.78 0.86 -11.55
N MET A 83 10.37 1.15 -10.40
CA MET A 83 9.70 1.92 -9.35
C MET A 83 9.13 3.17 -10.02
N LYS A 84 7.81 3.23 -10.24
CA LYS A 84 7.12 4.41 -10.76
C LYS A 84 7.53 5.57 -9.85
N LYS A 85 8.49 6.38 -10.32
CA LYS A 85 9.04 7.48 -9.55
C LYS A 85 7.88 8.42 -9.33
N ARG A 86 7.37 8.46 -8.09
CA ARG A 86 6.33 9.42 -7.71
C ARG A 86 6.85 10.78 -8.11
N SER A 87 6.02 11.54 -8.82
CA SER A 87 6.37 12.91 -9.18
C SER A 87 6.82 13.65 -7.92
N PRO A 88 7.89 14.46 -8.00
CA PRO A 88 8.33 15.22 -6.84
C PRO A 88 7.21 16.17 -6.41
N HIS A 89 6.93 16.21 -5.10
CA HIS A 89 6.02 17.19 -4.49
C HIS A 89 6.79 18.03 -3.48
N CYS A 90 6.43 19.29 -3.35
CA CYS A 90 7.06 20.18 -2.38
C CYS A 90 6.66 19.76 -0.97
N SER A 91 7.63 19.50 -0.10
CA SER A 91 7.37 19.10 1.30
C SER A 91 6.70 20.18 2.15
N ARG A 92 6.47 21.39 1.62
CA ARG A 92 5.81 22.49 2.32
C ARG A 92 4.34 22.67 1.94
N CYS A 93 4.03 22.66 0.65
CA CYS A 93 2.67 22.84 0.18
C CYS A 93 2.00 21.56 -0.32
N GLY A 94 2.76 20.47 -0.51
CA GLY A 94 2.23 19.23 -1.06
C GLY A 94 1.94 19.27 -2.57
N HIS A 95 2.14 20.41 -3.24
CA HIS A 95 1.91 20.56 -4.68
C HIS A 95 3.07 20.00 -5.53
N PRO A 96 2.78 19.61 -6.80
CA PRO A 96 3.79 19.11 -7.72
C PRO A 96 4.97 20.08 -7.87
N GLY A 97 6.18 19.54 -7.91
CA GLY A 97 7.42 20.31 -7.95
C GLY A 97 8.36 19.98 -6.80
N ASN A 98 9.59 20.49 -6.84
CA ASN A 98 10.54 20.34 -5.74
C ASN A 98 10.72 21.67 -4.98
N LYS A 99 11.16 21.58 -3.73
CA LYS A 99 11.32 22.75 -2.85
C LYS A 99 12.25 23.83 -3.43
N ARG A 100 13.29 23.46 -4.20
CA ARG A 100 14.21 24.42 -4.80
C ARG A 100 13.54 25.26 -5.88
N ASN A 101 12.65 24.65 -6.66
CA ASN A 101 11.89 25.35 -7.69
C ASN A 101 10.91 26.32 -7.04
N HIS A 102 10.14 25.88 -6.03
CA HIS A 102 9.19 26.74 -5.32
C HIS A 102 9.85 27.83 -4.44
N PHE A 103 11.18 27.76 -4.25
CA PHE A 103 11.93 28.84 -3.61
C PHE A 103 12.34 29.92 -4.62
N LYS A 104 12.46 29.58 -5.90
CA LYS A 104 12.84 30.50 -6.98
C LYS A 104 11.64 31.08 -7.73
N SER A 105 10.57 30.31 -7.85
CA SER A 105 9.30 30.72 -8.46
C SER A 105 8.16 30.50 -7.48
N SER A 106 7.13 31.36 -7.54
CA SER A 106 5.88 31.13 -6.81
C SER A 106 5.24 29.81 -7.26
N CYS A 107 4.50 29.18 -6.35
CA CYS A 107 3.76 27.97 -6.67
C CYS A 107 2.39 28.37 -7.21
N GLU A 108 2.04 27.93 -8.42
CA GLU A 108 0.78 28.29 -9.09
C GLU A 108 -0.48 27.77 -8.37
N HIS A 109 -0.31 26.77 -7.51
CA HIS A 109 -1.37 26.19 -6.71
C HIS A 109 -1.42 26.73 -5.28
N CYS A 110 -0.44 27.56 -4.89
CA CYS A 110 -0.45 28.26 -3.61
C CYS A 110 -0.89 29.70 -3.83
N SER A 111 -1.79 30.21 -2.98
CA SER A 111 -2.08 31.64 -2.90
C SER A 111 -0.95 32.44 -2.21
N CYS A 112 0.30 31.96 -2.30
CA CYS A 112 1.46 32.55 -1.64
C CYS A 112 2.44 33.08 -2.70
N ASP A 113 2.45 34.39 -2.89
CA ASP A 113 3.23 35.08 -3.92
C ASP A 113 4.76 35.10 -3.65
N SER A 114 5.19 34.70 -2.45
CA SER A 114 6.59 34.83 -2.03
C SER A 114 7.41 33.54 -2.18
N GLY A 115 6.87 32.51 -2.83
CA GLY A 115 7.47 31.17 -2.85
C GLY A 115 7.22 30.41 -1.54
N CYS A 116 7.54 29.12 -1.51
CA CYS A 116 7.38 28.29 -0.32
C CYS A 116 8.48 28.59 0.71
N ILE A 117 8.40 29.79 1.32
CA ILE A 117 9.30 30.26 2.37
C ILE A 117 9.11 29.40 3.64
N LYS A 118 10.18 29.34 4.42
CA LYS A 118 10.39 28.51 5.61
C LYS A 118 9.27 28.54 6.64
#